data_AF-A0A350QL48-F1
#
_entry.id   AF-A0A350QL48-F1
#
_cell.length_a   1.000
_cell.length_b   1.000
_cell.length_c   1.000
_cell.angle_alpha   90.00
_cell.angle_beta   90.00
_cell.angle_gamma   90.00
#
_symmetry.space_group_name_H-M   'P 1'
#
loop_
_entity.id
_entity.type
_entity.pdbx_description
1 polymer ?
#
loop_
_entity_poly.entity_id
_entity_poly.type
_entity_poly.pdbx_seq_one_letter_code
_entity_poly.pdbx_strand_id
1 'polypeptide(L)'
;KAQRAGKLQRNFQGYTTAGQDALIGLGVSSISQVSGVLWQNSKELPAYYAAISDGQLPTERGFSLNADDKIRAALISQLICHFELDIAAFCQQWLLDNFWHYFAEALERLQPFIEDGLVEVTAGRIKVTDAERLWVRSICACFDAYLTQGQQRYSKVV
;
A
#
# COMPACT_ATOMS: atom_id res chain seq x y z
N LYS A 1 3.22 2.77 20.77
CA LYS A 1 1.90 2.38 21.34
C LYS A 1 0.89 1.97 20.26
N ALA A 2 0.67 2.76 19.20
CA ALA A 2 -0.26 2.41 18.11
C ALA A 2 0.14 1.18 17.27
N GLN A 3 1.44 1.02 16.97
CA GLN A 3 1.95 -0.16 16.24
C GLN A 3 1.70 -1.48 16.97
N ARG A 4 2.02 -1.52 18.28
CA ARG A 4 1.78 -2.68 19.15
C ARG A 4 0.29 -3.03 19.31
N ALA A 5 -0.60 -2.09 18.98
CA ALA A 5 -2.05 -2.28 19.06
C ALA A 5 -2.69 -2.61 17.70
N GLY A 6 -1.90 -2.81 16.62
CA GLY A 6 -2.46 -3.10 15.29
C GLY A 6 -3.17 -1.91 14.63
N LYS A 7 -3.01 -0.69 15.17
CA LYS A 7 -3.75 0.50 14.74
C LYS A 7 -2.89 1.47 13.94
N LEU A 8 -1.82 1.01 13.30
CA LEU A 8 -0.95 1.86 12.51
C LEU A 8 -1.35 1.71 11.05
N GLN A 9 -1.61 2.83 10.38
CA GLN A 9 -1.83 2.88 8.94
C GLN A 9 -0.81 3.84 8.32
N ARG A 10 -0.55 3.73 7.02
CA ARG A 10 0.33 4.65 6.29
C ARG A 10 -0.42 5.25 5.11
N ASN A 11 -0.42 6.58 4.99
CA ASN A 11 -0.96 7.32 3.85
C ASN A 11 0.14 8.20 3.20
N PHE A 12 -0.25 9.09 2.29
CA PHE A 12 0.69 10.00 1.60
C PHE A 12 1.50 10.90 2.55
N GLN A 13 1.01 11.17 3.76
CA GLN A 13 1.67 11.99 4.78
C GLN A 13 2.51 11.18 5.77
N GLY A 14 2.57 9.84 5.62
CA GLY A 14 3.31 8.95 6.51
C GLY A 14 2.41 8.11 7.41
N TYR A 15 2.91 7.74 8.60
CA TYR A 15 2.19 6.87 9.52
C TYR A 15 1.14 7.63 10.33
N THR A 16 -0.08 7.10 10.38
CA THR A 16 -1.22 7.62 11.13
C THR A 16 -1.86 6.51 11.98
N THR A 17 -2.66 6.88 12.97
CA THR A 17 -3.50 5.94 13.71
C THR A 17 -4.73 5.57 12.87
N ALA A 18 -5.11 4.29 12.90
CA ALA A 18 -6.21 3.74 12.12
C ALA A 18 -7.53 4.49 12.32
N GLY A 19 -8.31 4.62 11.23
CA GLY A 19 -9.70 5.11 11.27
C GLY A 19 -10.01 6.31 10.37
N GLN A 20 -9.11 6.73 9.48
CA GLN A 20 -9.38 7.83 8.55
C GLN A 20 -9.44 7.30 7.11
N ASP A 21 -10.61 6.76 6.73
CA ASP A 21 -10.91 6.28 5.37
C ASP A 21 -11.07 7.42 4.35
N ALA A 22 -10.93 8.66 4.81
CA ALA A 22 -10.97 9.88 4.01
C ALA A 22 -9.76 10.76 4.32
N LEU A 23 -9.02 11.11 3.28
CA LEU A 23 -7.97 12.10 3.23
C LEU A 23 -8.34 13.10 2.15
N ILE A 24 -8.55 14.36 2.51
CA ILE A 24 -8.80 15.44 1.55
C ILE A 24 -7.58 16.35 1.52
N GLY A 25 -6.85 16.30 0.41
CA GLY A 25 -5.78 17.22 0.08
C GLY A 25 -6.34 18.52 -0.46
N LEU A 26 -5.86 19.65 0.05
CA LEU A 26 -6.17 20.98 -0.44
C LEU A 26 -4.91 21.61 -1.04
N GLY A 27 -5.08 22.41 -2.09
CA GLY A 27 -3.97 23.07 -2.77
C GLY A 27 -3.49 22.34 -4.03
N VAL A 28 -2.59 23.03 -4.73
CA VAL A 28 -1.90 22.53 -5.93
C VAL A 28 -1.18 21.21 -5.62
N SER A 29 -1.21 20.27 -6.57
CA SER A 29 -0.58 18.93 -6.51
C SER A 29 -1.06 17.99 -5.40
N SER A 30 -1.96 18.44 -4.53
CA SER A 30 -2.44 17.66 -3.39
C SER A 30 -3.18 16.39 -3.84
N ILE A 31 -3.00 15.32 -3.07
CA ILE A 31 -3.63 14.01 -3.32
C ILE A 31 -4.67 13.77 -2.23
N SER A 32 -5.83 13.34 -2.66
CA SER A 32 -6.95 12.94 -1.81
C SER A 32 -7.27 11.47 -2.03
N GLN A 33 -7.86 10.85 -1.01
CA GLN A 33 -8.33 9.48 -1.05
C GLN A 33 -9.60 9.34 -0.21
N VAL A 34 -10.65 8.76 -0.76
CA VAL A 34 -11.87 8.39 -0.02
C VAL A 34 -12.37 7.05 -0.53
N SER A 35 -12.55 6.08 0.38
CA SER A 35 -13.19 4.79 0.09
C SER A 35 -12.61 4.04 -1.13
N GLY A 36 -11.30 4.14 -1.35
CA GLY A 36 -10.60 3.51 -2.46
C GLY A 36 -10.65 4.28 -3.79
N VAL A 37 -11.16 5.51 -3.78
CA VAL A 37 -11.00 6.47 -4.89
C VAL A 37 -9.88 7.43 -4.51
N LEU A 38 -8.89 7.55 -5.37
CA LEU A 38 -7.79 8.51 -5.24
C LEU A 38 -7.93 9.57 -6.33
N TRP A 39 -7.63 10.81 -6.01
CA TRP A 39 -7.52 11.86 -7.02
C TRP A 39 -6.45 12.87 -6.65
N GLN A 40 -5.93 13.54 -7.67
CA GLN A 40 -4.90 14.55 -7.51
C GLN A 40 -5.35 15.87 -8.14
N ASN A 41 -5.19 16.95 -7.37
CA ASN A 41 -5.38 18.30 -7.88
C ASN A 41 -4.27 18.67 -8.86
N SER A 42 -4.54 19.63 -9.74
CA SER A 42 -3.60 20.07 -10.75
C SER A 42 -2.24 20.39 -10.15
N LYS A 43 -1.18 19.89 -10.81
CA LYS A 43 0.21 20.17 -10.44
C LYS A 43 0.64 21.57 -10.85
N GLU A 44 -0.04 22.15 -11.83
CA GLU A 44 0.27 23.47 -12.35
C GLU A 44 -0.57 24.53 -11.64
N LEU A 45 0.12 25.48 -11.02
CA LEU A 45 -0.53 26.54 -10.24
C LEU A 45 -1.52 27.38 -11.07
N PRO A 46 -1.24 27.75 -12.34
CA PRO A 46 -2.20 28.48 -13.17
C PRO A 46 -3.48 27.68 -13.44
N ALA A 47 -3.36 26.39 -13.76
CA ALA A 47 -4.51 25.53 -14.03
C ALA A 47 -5.36 25.28 -12.77
N TYR A 48 -4.71 25.13 -11.62
CA TYR A 48 -5.37 25.03 -10.33
C TYR A 48 -6.24 26.26 -10.01
N TYR A 49 -5.67 27.47 -10.17
CA TYR A 49 -6.42 28.71 -9.91
C TYR A 49 -7.51 28.98 -10.93
N ALA A 50 -7.29 28.67 -12.21
CA ALA A 50 -8.32 28.80 -13.25
C ALA A 50 -9.55 27.95 -12.90
N ALA A 51 -9.36 26.65 -12.59
CA ALA A 51 -10.45 25.77 -12.22
C ALA A 51 -11.25 26.29 -11.01
N ILE A 52 -10.58 26.78 -9.96
CA ILE A 52 -11.24 27.35 -8.79
C ILE A 52 -12.03 28.61 -9.15
N SER A 53 -11.45 29.48 -9.98
CA SER A 53 -12.09 30.74 -10.39
C SER A 53 -13.36 30.49 -11.21
N ASP A 54 -13.38 29.39 -11.95
CA ASP A 54 -14.53 28.93 -12.74
C ASP A 54 -15.53 28.07 -11.92
N GLY A 55 -15.33 27.95 -10.60
CA GLY A 55 -16.18 27.15 -9.72
C GLY A 55 -16.09 25.63 -9.94
N GLN A 56 -15.03 25.17 -10.60
CA GLN A 56 -14.77 23.75 -10.88
C GLN A 56 -13.79 23.16 -9.86
N LEU A 57 -13.85 21.83 -9.67
CA LEU A 57 -12.84 21.13 -8.89
C LEU A 57 -11.53 21.09 -9.68
N PRO A 58 -10.38 21.44 -9.06
CA PRO A 58 -9.10 21.46 -9.74
C PRO A 58 -8.49 20.06 -9.91
N THR A 59 -9.32 19.02 -10.09
CA THR A 59 -8.87 17.63 -10.20
C THR A 59 -8.29 17.37 -11.59
N GLU A 60 -7.02 16.94 -11.65
CA GLU A 60 -6.32 16.63 -12.91
C GLU A 60 -6.45 15.15 -13.27
N ARG A 61 -6.41 14.26 -12.26
CA ARG A 61 -6.49 12.81 -12.48
C ARG A 61 -7.10 12.10 -11.29
N GLY A 62 -7.78 10.98 -11.56
CA GLY A 62 -8.36 10.09 -10.57
C GLY A 62 -8.05 8.62 -10.87
N PHE A 63 -8.08 7.79 -9.84
CA PHE A 63 -7.93 6.35 -9.91
C PHE A 63 -8.86 5.67 -8.91
N SER A 64 -9.63 4.69 -9.35
CA SER A 64 -10.50 3.90 -8.47
C SER A 64 -9.91 2.51 -8.32
N LEU A 65 -9.62 2.13 -7.07
CA LEU A 65 -9.11 0.80 -6.75
C LEU A 65 -10.19 -0.25 -7.04
N ASN A 66 -9.83 -1.25 -7.84
CA ASN A 66 -10.65 -2.44 -8.01
C ASN A 66 -10.57 -3.35 -6.77
N ALA A 67 -11.23 -4.51 -6.81
CA ALA A 67 -11.24 -5.44 -5.68
C ALA A 67 -9.84 -5.98 -5.33
N ASP A 68 -9.06 -6.38 -6.33
CA ASP A 68 -7.69 -6.88 -6.16
C ASP A 68 -6.77 -5.78 -5.61
N ASP A 69 -6.88 -4.56 -6.11
CA ASP A 69 -6.11 -3.41 -5.62
C ASP A 69 -6.34 -3.16 -4.12
N LYS A 70 -7.60 -3.27 -3.67
CA LYS A 70 -7.96 -3.08 -2.26
C LYS A 70 -7.38 -4.18 -1.38
N ILE A 71 -7.45 -5.44 -1.82
CA ILE A 71 -6.88 -6.59 -1.13
C ILE A 71 -5.35 -6.42 -1.00
N ARG A 72 -4.67 -6.12 -2.11
CA ARG A 72 -3.21 -5.92 -2.12
C ARG A 72 -2.79 -4.73 -1.27
N ALA A 73 -3.50 -3.61 -1.36
CA ALA A 73 -3.22 -2.42 -0.55
C ALA A 73 -3.35 -2.72 0.95
N ALA A 74 -4.36 -3.50 1.36
CA ALA A 74 -4.54 -3.90 2.74
C ALA A 74 -3.42 -4.82 3.24
N LEU A 75 -3.05 -5.82 2.45
CA LEU A 75 -1.93 -6.72 2.75
C LEU A 75 -0.62 -5.94 2.92
N ILE A 76 -0.29 -5.10 1.94
CA ILE A 76 0.93 -4.28 1.95
C ILE A 76 0.92 -3.31 3.13
N SER A 77 -0.21 -2.68 3.43
CA SER A 77 -0.38 -1.80 4.59
C SER A 77 -0.11 -2.54 5.90
N GLN A 78 -0.62 -3.77 6.03
CA GLN A 78 -0.42 -4.58 7.21
C GLN A 78 1.06 -4.99 7.36
N LEU A 79 1.70 -5.49 6.31
CA LEU A 79 3.11 -5.87 6.35
C LEU A 79 4.03 -4.67 6.61
N ILE A 80 3.79 -3.50 6.00
CA ILE A 80 4.65 -2.33 6.18
C ILE A 80 4.50 -1.69 7.56
N CYS A 81 3.30 -1.75 8.14
CA CYS A 81 3.04 -1.13 9.44
C CYS A 81 3.36 -2.08 10.61
N HIS A 82 3.09 -3.36 10.45
CA HIS A 82 3.13 -4.34 11.54
C HIS A 82 4.21 -5.40 11.39
N PHE A 83 4.85 -5.51 10.22
CA PHE A 83 5.88 -6.52 9.93
C PHE A 83 5.37 -7.96 10.03
N GLU A 84 4.06 -8.16 10.07
CA GLU A 84 3.43 -9.47 10.15
C GLU A 84 2.03 -9.46 9.55
N LEU A 85 1.61 -10.61 9.05
CA LEU A 85 0.29 -10.88 8.50
C LEU A 85 -0.18 -12.23 9.02
N ASP A 86 -1.34 -12.26 9.67
CA ASP A 86 -2.08 -13.50 9.93
C ASP A 86 -2.89 -13.85 8.68
N ILE A 87 -2.55 -14.98 8.05
CA ILE A 87 -3.14 -15.39 6.78
C ILE A 87 -4.62 -15.75 6.96
N ALA A 88 -4.97 -16.44 8.04
CA ALA A 88 -6.33 -16.90 8.26
C ALA A 88 -7.28 -15.71 8.52
N ALA A 89 -6.87 -14.78 9.38
CA ALA A 89 -7.64 -13.57 9.66
C ALA A 89 -7.78 -12.69 8.40
N PHE A 90 -6.72 -12.57 7.61
CA PHE A 90 -6.75 -11.81 6.36
C PHE A 90 -7.69 -12.43 5.34
N CYS A 91 -7.61 -13.75 5.13
CA CYS A 91 -8.53 -14.48 4.25
C CYS A 91 -9.98 -14.34 4.67
N GLN A 92 -10.28 -14.43 5.97
CA GLN A 92 -11.63 -14.23 6.49
C GLN A 92 -12.15 -12.81 6.23
N GLN A 93 -11.31 -11.79 6.46
CA GLN A 93 -11.69 -10.39 6.25
C GLN A 93 -11.97 -10.08 4.77
N TRP A 94 -11.20 -10.66 3.86
CA TRP A 94 -11.27 -10.39 2.42
C TRP A 94 -12.01 -11.47 1.62
N LEU A 95 -12.64 -12.43 2.30
CA LEU A 95 -13.39 -13.54 1.69
C LEU A 95 -12.57 -14.32 0.66
N LEU A 96 -11.31 -14.62 0.98
CA LEU A 96 -10.41 -15.41 0.15
C LEU A 96 -10.42 -16.87 0.58
N ASP A 97 -10.76 -17.78 -0.33
CA ASP A 97 -10.77 -19.22 -0.04
C ASP A 97 -9.36 -19.79 0.21
N ASN A 98 -8.38 -19.34 -0.57
CA ASN A 98 -6.99 -19.79 -0.44
C ASN A 98 -6.02 -18.64 -0.76
N PHE A 99 -5.25 -18.25 0.26
CA PHE A 99 -4.27 -17.16 0.16
C PHE A 99 -3.20 -17.41 -0.90
N TRP A 100 -2.56 -18.58 -0.89
CA TRP A 100 -1.44 -18.88 -1.78
C TRP A 100 -1.88 -19.23 -3.20
N HIS A 101 -3.16 -19.60 -3.37
CA HIS A 101 -3.76 -19.63 -4.71
C HIS A 101 -3.92 -18.21 -5.27
N TYR A 102 -4.40 -17.27 -4.46
CA TYR A 102 -4.59 -15.87 -4.87
C TYR A 102 -3.26 -15.14 -5.11
N PHE A 103 -2.25 -15.41 -4.29
CA PHE A 103 -0.92 -14.79 -4.33
C PHE A 103 0.18 -15.73 -4.84
N ALA A 104 -0.14 -16.62 -5.77
CA ALA A 104 0.80 -17.65 -6.25
C ALA A 104 2.13 -17.07 -6.74
N GLU A 105 2.09 -16.03 -7.57
CA GLU A 105 3.29 -15.34 -8.07
C GLU A 105 4.10 -14.66 -6.96
N ALA A 106 3.43 -14.20 -5.88
CA ALA A 106 4.11 -13.56 -4.77
C ALA A 106 4.97 -14.56 -3.98
N LEU A 107 4.51 -15.82 -3.86
CA LEU A 107 5.26 -16.87 -3.19
C LEU A 107 6.60 -17.14 -3.88
N GLU A 108 6.60 -17.25 -5.20
CA GLU A 108 7.83 -17.42 -5.99
C GLU A 108 8.78 -16.24 -5.80
N ARG A 109 8.25 -15.01 -5.80
CA ARG A 109 9.02 -13.78 -5.59
C ARG A 109 9.54 -13.63 -4.16
N LEU A 110 8.92 -14.27 -3.17
CA LEU A 110 9.36 -14.26 -1.78
C LEU A 110 10.50 -15.23 -1.51
N GLN A 111 10.68 -16.26 -2.35
CA GLN A 111 11.64 -17.34 -2.12
C GLN A 111 13.07 -16.85 -1.78
N PRO A 112 13.66 -15.86 -2.49
CA PRO A 112 14.99 -15.37 -2.12
C PRO A 112 15.03 -14.72 -0.72
N PHE A 113 13.96 -14.02 -0.33
CA PHE A 113 13.86 -13.40 0.99
C PHE A 113 13.68 -14.44 2.11
N ILE A 114 13.06 -15.58 1.81
CA ILE A 114 12.91 -16.70 2.75
C ILE A 114 14.28 -17.37 2.95
N GLU A 115 15.01 -17.61 1.87
CA GLU A 115 16.34 -18.23 1.90
C GLU A 115 17.37 -17.37 2.64
N ASP A 116 17.30 -16.05 2.47
CA ASP A 116 18.13 -15.08 3.19
C ASP A 116 17.66 -14.85 4.65
N GLY A 117 16.57 -15.50 5.09
CA GLY A 117 16.03 -15.36 6.45
C GLY A 117 15.38 -14.01 6.75
N LEU A 118 15.04 -13.23 5.73
CA LEU A 118 14.46 -11.88 5.82
C LEU A 118 12.93 -11.92 6.07
N VAL A 119 12.31 -13.03 5.71
CA VAL A 119 10.88 -13.27 5.92
C VAL A 119 10.64 -14.73 6.28
N GLU A 120 9.90 -14.94 7.37
CA GLU A 120 9.41 -16.24 7.78
C GLU A 120 8.00 -16.43 7.21
N VAL A 121 7.84 -17.44 6.38
CA VAL A 121 6.54 -17.83 5.82
C VAL A 121 6.15 -19.20 6.35
N THR A 122 4.98 -19.26 6.99
CA THR A 122 4.37 -20.49 7.50
C THR A 122 2.96 -20.65 6.91
N ALA A 123 2.31 -21.78 7.17
CA ALA A 123 0.94 -22.03 6.70
C ALA A 123 -0.08 -20.98 7.16
N GLY A 124 0.13 -20.36 8.33
CA GLY A 124 -0.82 -19.40 8.93
C GLY A 124 -0.32 -17.96 9.02
N ARG A 125 0.95 -17.68 8.70
CA ARG A 125 1.56 -16.37 8.99
C ARG A 125 2.68 -16.02 8.03
N ILE A 126 2.80 -14.74 7.71
CA ILE A 126 3.98 -14.12 7.13
C ILE A 126 4.56 -13.16 8.18
N LYS A 127 5.86 -13.22 8.45
CA LYS A 127 6.54 -12.34 9.40
C LYS A 127 7.86 -11.85 8.84
N VAL A 128 8.06 -10.54 8.82
CA VAL A 128 9.35 -9.92 8.51
C VAL A 128 10.20 -9.94 9.78
N THR A 129 11.43 -10.44 9.67
CA THR A 129 12.35 -10.59 10.79
C THR A 129 12.87 -9.23 11.28
N ASP A 130 13.20 -9.13 12.57
CA ASP A 130 13.43 -7.85 13.24
C ASP A 130 14.69 -7.11 12.77
N ALA A 131 15.73 -7.83 12.33
CA ALA A 131 16.97 -7.23 11.84
C ALA A 131 16.78 -6.59 10.45
N GLU A 132 15.71 -6.93 9.74
CA GLU A 132 15.57 -6.66 8.31
C GLU A 132 14.33 -5.84 7.95
N ARG A 133 13.80 -5.06 8.90
CA ARG A 133 12.76 -4.04 8.65
C ARG A 133 13.10 -3.07 7.52
N LEU A 134 14.39 -2.93 7.18
CA LEU A 134 14.86 -2.16 6.03
C LEU A 134 14.35 -2.73 4.69
N TRP A 135 14.15 -4.04 4.61
CA TRP A 135 13.75 -4.79 3.41
C TRP A 135 12.24 -4.92 3.25
N VAL A 136 11.44 -4.41 4.20
CA VAL A 136 9.98 -4.54 4.17
C VAL A 136 9.35 -4.04 2.87
N ARG A 137 9.93 -3.01 2.24
CA ARG A 137 9.44 -2.50 0.96
C ARG A 137 9.65 -3.49 -0.18
N SER A 138 10.78 -4.18 -0.20
CA SER A 138 11.10 -5.21 -1.20
C SER A 138 10.20 -6.44 -1.02
N ILE A 139 9.93 -6.83 0.24
CA ILE A 139 8.99 -7.91 0.56
C ILE A 139 7.56 -7.53 0.14
N CYS A 140 7.10 -6.31 0.46
CA CYS A 140 5.79 -5.83 0.03
C CYS A 140 5.64 -5.78 -1.49
N ALA A 141 6.72 -5.44 -2.21
CA ALA A 141 6.72 -5.39 -3.67
C ALA A 141 6.42 -6.76 -4.31
N CYS A 142 6.69 -7.88 -3.63
CA CYS A 142 6.34 -9.22 -4.10
C CYS A 142 4.82 -9.41 -4.28
N PHE A 143 4.01 -8.66 -3.54
CA PHE A 143 2.55 -8.71 -3.61
C PHE A 143 1.93 -7.64 -4.52
N ASP A 144 2.73 -6.75 -5.11
CA ASP A 144 2.26 -5.70 -6.00
C ASP A 144 2.13 -6.25 -7.44
N ALA A 145 0.90 -6.20 -7.98
CA ALA A 145 0.57 -6.68 -9.32
C ALA A 145 1.14 -5.79 -10.44
N TYR A 146 1.46 -4.52 -10.15
CA TYR A 146 1.93 -3.56 -11.12
C TYR A 146 3.46 -3.44 -11.19
N LEU A 147 4.19 -4.19 -10.34
CA LEU A 147 5.66 -4.17 -10.25
C LEU A 147 6.36 -5.30 -11.03
N THR A 148 5.66 -6.05 -11.88
CA THR A 148 6.24 -7.17 -12.64
C THR A 148 7.42 -6.74 -13.53
N GLN A 149 8.45 -7.60 -13.54
CA GLN A 149 9.83 -7.43 -14.06
C GLN A 149 10.02 -6.37 -15.17
N GLY A 150 10.57 -5.21 -14.82
CA GLY A 150 11.05 -4.25 -15.84
C GLY A 150 11.27 -2.81 -15.38
N GLN A 151 10.65 -2.36 -14.28
CA GLN A 151 10.88 -1.01 -13.76
C GLN A 151 11.73 -1.03 -12.50
N GLN A 152 13.05 -1.04 -12.72
CA GLN A 152 14.03 -0.54 -11.77
C GLN A 152 13.76 0.96 -11.49
N ARG A 153 12.76 1.27 -10.67
CA ARG A 153 12.60 2.60 -10.08
C ARG A 153 13.44 2.67 -8.82
N TYR A 154 14.75 2.85 -9.02
CA TYR A 154 15.60 3.40 -7.98
C TYR A 154 15.06 4.79 -7.64
N SER A 155 14.44 4.95 -6.47
CA SER A 155 14.48 6.25 -5.82
C SER A 155 15.92 6.42 -5.37
N LYS A 156 16.75 7.07 -6.19
CA LYS A 156 18.05 7.56 -5.74
C LYS A 156 17.78 8.44 -4.53
N VAL A 157 18.16 7.94 -3.36
CA VAL A 157 18.37 8.78 -2.19
C VAL A 157 19.66 9.52 -2.46
N VAL A 158 19.58 10.85 -2.54
CA VAL A 158 20.76 11.74 -2.47
C VAL A 158 21.24 11.75 -1.04
#